data_AF-A0A196QMT8-F1
#
_entry.id   AF-A0A196QMT8-F1
#
_cell.length_a   1.000
_cell.length_b   1.000
_cell.length_c   1.000
_cell.angle_alpha   90.00
_cell.angle_beta   90.00
_cell.angle_gamma   90.00
#
_symmetry.space_group_name_H-M   'P 1'
#
loop_
_entity.id
_entity.type
_entity.pdbx_description
1 polymer ?
#
loop_
_entity_poly.entity_id
_entity_poly.type
_entity_poly.pdbx_seq_one_letter_code
_entity_poly.pdbx_strand_id
1 'polypeptide(L)'
;MPPHRAVLCFFFLWIAGISAQASPVALDLSQQGGQLTDFTVEYFIDDSQSLDYEAIHKQAFRETTSTTTLGTRATVTWYQVALHNPGAESRSLFLHLPKAYHVRSIDVFEERADNLVDQASVDLNDASDHPLMYRGTVVYPFTVPSGETTSLYVRSHVYSHQWFSLKIYDDEQSRKALVGGHLDIALLVGMNVGTGVLLPDFSNSGWT
;
A
#
# COMPACT_ATOMS: atom_id res chain seq x y z
N MET A 1 41.23 -44.20 -34.32
CA MET A 1 40.02 -44.19 -33.47
C MET A 1 40.14 -43.01 -32.51
N PRO A 2 39.55 -41.84 -32.81
CA PRO A 2 39.81 -40.67 -32.00
C PRO A 2 38.66 -40.38 -31.01
N PRO A 3 38.97 -39.88 -29.79
CA PRO A 3 38.05 -39.74 -28.67
C PRO A 3 37.32 -38.38 -28.74
N HIS A 4 36.65 -38.08 -29.86
CA HIS A 4 35.98 -36.79 -30.04
C HIS A 4 34.48 -36.85 -29.71
N ARG A 5 33.94 -38.04 -29.44
CA ARG A 5 32.49 -38.23 -29.18
C ARG A 5 32.08 -37.95 -27.74
N ALA A 6 33.01 -37.85 -26.79
CA ALA A 6 32.69 -37.64 -25.38
C ALA A 6 32.64 -36.16 -24.97
N VAL A 7 33.32 -35.26 -25.70
CA VAL A 7 33.36 -33.83 -25.36
C VAL A 7 32.09 -33.09 -25.83
N LEU A 8 31.39 -33.64 -26.84
CA LEU A 8 30.18 -33.00 -27.38
C LEU A 8 28.95 -33.12 -26.47
N CYS A 9 28.94 -34.03 -25.49
CA CYS A 9 27.80 -34.22 -24.59
C CYS A 9 27.79 -33.26 -23.39
N PHE A 10 28.89 -32.54 -23.12
CA PHE A 10 28.94 -31.61 -21.97
C PHE A 10 28.54 -30.17 -22.31
N PHE A 11 28.43 -29.84 -23.60
CA PHE A 11 28.08 -28.49 -24.04
C PHE A 11 26.57 -28.24 -24.20
N PHE A 12 25.74 -29.29 -24.09
CA PHE A 12 24.28 -29.21 -24.28
C PHE A 12 23.46 -29.01 -23.00
N LEU A 13 24.11 -28.93 -21.83
CA LEU A 13 23.45 -28.81 -20.52
C LEU A 13 23.51 -27.40 -19.91
N TRP A 14 23.78 -26.39 -20.74
CA TRP A 14 23.84 -24.98 -20.33
C TRP A 14 22.71 -24.11 -20.88
N ILE A 15 21.66 -24.73 -21.46
CA ILE A 15 20.51 -24.02 -22.01
C ILE A 15 19.29 -24.28 -21.13
N ALA A 16 18.66 -23.17 -20.73
CA ALA A 16 17.32 -23.03 -20.18
C ALA A 16 17.13 -23.25 -18.67
N GLY A 17 17.67 -22.31 -17.90
CA GLY A 17 16.98 -21.80 -16.70
C GLY A 17 16.33 -20.45 -17.01
N ILE A 18 15.38 -20.38 -17.96
CA ILE A 18 14.54 -19.18 -18.09
C ILE A 18 13.58 -19.23 -16.89
N SER A 19 13.94 -18.52 -15.83
CA SER A 19 12.97 -18.25 -14.76
C SER A 19 11.91 -17.35 -15.37
N ALA A 20 10.75 -17.92 -15.70
CA ALA A 20 9.59 -17.12 -16.04
C ALA A 20 9.24 -16.30 -14.80
N GLN A 21 9.52 -15.00 -14.83
CA GLN A 21 8.98 -14.08 -13.84
C GLN A 21 7.47 -14.08 -14.07
N ALA A 22 6.72 -14.64 -13.12
CA ALA A 22 5.27 -14.55 -13.15
C ALA A 22 4.92 -13.07 -13.02
N SER A 23 4.18 -12.54 -13.99
CA SER A 23 3.56 -11.22 -13.82
C SER A 23 2.64 -11.27 -12.61
N PRO A 24 2.53 -10.18 -11.84
CA PRO A 24 1.65 -10.12 -10.68
C PRO A 24 0.25 -10.56 -11.07
N VAL A 25 -0.40 -11.37 -10.23
CA VAL A 25 -1.80 -11.73 -10.45
C VAL A 25 -2.65 -10.47 -10.31
N ALA A 26 -3.14 -9.95 -11.43
CA ALA A 26 -3.92 -8.73 -11.45
C ALA A 26 -5.29 -8.94 -10.79
N LEU A 27 -5.63 -8.08 -9.84
CA LEU A 27 -6.91 -8.06 -9.16
C LEU A 27 -7.96 -7.45 -10.09
N ASP A 28 -9.01 -8.22 -10.38
CA ASP A 28 -10.12 -7.76 -11.21
C ASP A 28 -11.07 -6.83 -10.42
N LEU A 29 -11.16 -5.58 -10.87
CA LEU A 29 -11.98 -4.54 -10.24
C LEU A 29 -13.50 -4.71 -10.47
N SER A 30 -13.95 -5.57 -11.38
CA SER A 30 -15.38 -5.81 -11.63
C SER A 30 -16.08 -6.48 -10.46
N GLN A 31 -15.35 -7.30 -9.69
CA GLN A 31 -15.89 -8.08 -8.58
C GLN A 31 -15.86 -7.32 -7.25
N GLN A 32 -15.37 -6.07 -7.23
CA GLN A 32 -15.00 -5.36 -6.01
C GLN A 32 -15.96 -4.19 -5.74
N GLY A 33 -16.62 -4.23 -4.59
CA GLY A 33 -17.68 -3.28 -4.19
C GLY A 33 -17.17 -1.90 -3.74
N GLY A 34 -16.35 -1.24 -4.55
CA GLY A 34 -15.84 0.13 -4.29
C GLY A 34 -14.72 0.21 -3.24
N GLN A 35 -14.39 -0.90 -2.58
CA GLN A 35 -13.28 -0.98 -1.64
C GLN A 35 -12.56 -2.32 -1.72
N LEU A 36 -11.25 -2.27 -1.50
CA LEU A 36 -10.32 -3.39 -1.48
C LEU A 36 -9.51 -3.26 -0.18
N THR A 37 -9.79 -4.14 0.78
CA THR A 37 -9.14 -4.10 2.10
C THR A 37 -8.51 -5.42 2.50
N ASP A 38 -8.91 -6.53 1.86
CA ASP A 38 -8.35 -7.86 2.07
C ASP A 38 -8.12 -8.50 0.70
N PHE A 39 -6.86 -8.58 0.30
CA PHE A 39 -6.43 -9.13 -0.98
C PHE A 39 -4.96 -9.54 -0.91
N THR A 40 -4.54 -10.38 -1.85
CA THR A 40 -3.13 -10.77 -1.99
C THR A 40 -2.32 -9.61 -2.55
N VAL A 41 -1.18 -9.34 -1.93
CA VAL A 41 -0.13 -8.47 -2.45
C VAL A 41 1.15 -9.27 -2.53
N GLU A 42 2.02 -8.84 -3.41
CA GLU A 42 3.36 -9.39 -3.55
C GLU A 42 4.34 -8.55 -2.74
N TYR A 43 5.38 -9.15 -2.17
CA TYR A 43 6.43 -8.43 -1.46
C TYR A 43 7.83 -8.98 -1.72
N PHE A 44 8.83 -8.13 -1.57
CA PHE A 44 10.25 -8.45 -1.62
C PHE A 44 11.00 -7.68 -0.52
N ILE A 45 11.83 -8.36 0.26
CA ILE A 45 12.66 -7.73 1.29
C ILE A 45 14.00 -7.36 0.64
N ASP A 46 14.31 -6.07 0.61
CA ASP A 46 15.56 -5.55 0.10
C ASP A 46 16.61 -5.47 1.22
N ASP A 47 17.38 -6.55 1.38
CA ASP A 47 18.48 -6.61 2.35
C ASP A 47 19.59 -5.59 2.05
N SER A 48 19.74 -5.16 0.78
CA SER A 48 20.72 -4.13 0.39
C SER A 48 20.27 -2.71 0.73
N GLN A 49 18.96 -2.51 0.88
CA GLN A 49 18.28 -1.24 1.12
C GLN A 49 18.46 -0.19 0.01
N SER A 50 19.05 -0.59 -1.12
CA SER A 50 19.54 0.28 -2.18
C SER A 50 18.91 0.02 -3.54
N LEU A 51 18.03 -0.97 -3.64
CA LEU A 51 17.33 -1.25 -4.89
C LEU A 51 16.41 -0.07 -5.23
N ASP A 52 16.37 0.27 -6.51
CA ASP A 52 15.48 1.25 -7.11
C ASP A 52 14.36 0.55 -7.90
N TYR A 53 13.47 1.36 -8.50
CA TYR A 53 12.36 0.88 -9.31
C TYR A 53 12.83 0.02 -10.50
N GLU A 54 13.93 0.37 -11.18
CA GLU A 54 14.42 -0.42 -12.31
C GLU A 54 14.97 -1.80 -11.88
N ALA A 55 15.64 -1.85 -10.73
CA ALA A 55 16.21 -3.08 -10.21
C ALA A 55 15.16 -4.03 -9.62
N ILE A 56 14.05 -3.51 -9.09
CA ILE A 56 13.04 -4.34 -8.42
C ILE A 56 12.25 -5.23 -9.39
N HIS A 57 12.07 -4.83 -10.66
CA HIS A 57 11.42 -5.66 -11.71
C HIS A 57 12.11 -7.00 -12.00
N LYS A 58 13.36 -7.14 -11.57
CA LYS A 58 14.17 -8.34 -11.79
C LYS A 58 14.13 -9.29 -10.59
N GLN A 59 13.45 -8.89 -9.52
CA GLN A 59 13.37 -9.68 -8.29
C GLN A 59 12.15 -10.58 -8.32
N ALA A 60 12.29 -11.74 -7.69
CA ALA A 60 11.17 -12.64 -7.47
C ALA A 60 10.41 -12.23 -6.19
N PHE A 61 9.18 -11.75 -6.37
CA PHE A 61 8.31 -11.42 -5.26
C PHE A 61 7.68 -12.67 -4.64
N ARG A 62 7.26 -12.54 -3.38
CA ARG A 62 6.54 -13.56 -2.61
C ARG A 62 5.16 -13.03 -2.27
N GLU A 63 4.16 -13.91 -2.22
CA GLU A 63 2.81 -13.50 -1.84
C GLU A 63 2.65 -13.27 -0.34
N THR A 64 1.81 -12.30 0.01
CA THR A 64 1.31 -12.02 1.36
C THR A 64 -0.06 -11.35 1.26
N THR A 65 -0.64 -10.97 2.40
CA THR A 65 -1.91 -10.25 2.46
C THR A 65 -1.66 -8.74 2.48
N SER A 66 -2.61 -7.96 1.98
CA SER A 66 -2.58 -6.49 1.94
C SER A 66 -2.36 -5.85 3.31
N THR A 67 -2.59 -6.59 4.39
CA THR A 67 -2.13 -6.26 5.75
C THR A 67 -1.23 -7.37 6.26
N THR A 68 0.02 -7.04 6.63
CA THR A 68 1.03 -8.04 7.01
C THR A 68 2.05 -7.48 8.00
N THR A 69 2.79 -8.37 8.64
CA THR A 69 3.91 -8.04 9.53
C THR A 69 5.10 -8.91 9.22
N LEU A 70 6.24 -8.31 8.87
CA LEU A 70 7.48 -9.02 8.53
C LEU A 70 8.54 -8.96 9.64
N GLY A 71 8.22 -8.35 10.79
CA GLY A 71 9.11 -8.23 11.94
C GLY A 71 10.22 -7.20 11.72
N THR A 72 11.37 -7.38 12.38
CA THR A 72 12.46 -6.38 12.45
C THR A 72 13.56 -6.53 11.41
N ARG A 73 13.56 -7.64 10.66
CA ARG A 73 14.60 -7.92 9.66
C ARG A 73 14.28 -7.36 8.28
N ALA A 74 13.08 -6.81 8.10
CA ALA A 74 12.57 -6.34 6.82
C ALA A 74 12.62 -4.80 6.72
N THR A 75 13.80 -4.21 6.94
CA THR A 75 13.99 -2.75 7.04
C THR A 75 13.50 -1.99 5.81
N VAL A 76 13.81 -2.51 4.62
CA VAL A 76 13.26 -2.01 3.36
C VAL A 76 12.51 -3.15 2.70
N THR A 77 11.22 -2.93 2.45
CA THR A 77 10.35 -3.91 1.78
C THR A 77 9.64 -3.24 0.63
N TRP A 78 9.67 -3.89 -0.52
CA TRP A 78 8.88 -3.56 -1.69
C TRP A 78 7.60 -4.36 -1.67
N TYR A 79 6.48 -3.73 -1.98
CA TYR A 79 5.20 -4.36 -2.19
C TYR A 79 4.72 -4.06 -3.60
N GLN A 80 4.06 -5.03 -4.21
CA GLN A 80 3.51 -4.92 -5.55
C GLN A 80 2.05 -5.37 -5.55
N VAL A 81 1.22 -4.61 -6.27
CA VAL A 81 -0.16 -4.98 -6.57
C VAL A 81 -0.50 -4.54 -7.99
N ALA A 82 -1.14 -5.42 -8.76
CA ALA A 82 -1.67 -5.09 -10.07
C ALA A 82 -3.20 -5.09 -10.05
N LEU A 83 -3.82 -4.11 -10.70
CA LEU A 83 -5.27 -3.90 -10.73
C LEU A 83 -5.72 -3.87 -12.19
N HIS A 84 -6.61 -4.78 -12.56
CA HIS A 84 -7.20 -4.83 -13.89
C HIS A 84 -8.61 -4.23 -13.87
N ASN A 85 -8.87 -3.29 -14.78
CA ASN A 85 -10.19 -2.72 -14.97
C ASN A 85 -10.83 -3.27 -16.27
N PRO A 86 -11.69 -4.30 -16.21
CA PRO A 86 -12.37 -4.79 -17.40
C PRO A 86 -13.55 -3.90 -17.84
N GLY A 87 -13.86 -2.85 -17.07
CA GLY A 87 -14.95 -1.92 -17.39
C GLY A 87 -14.62 -1.02 -18.59
N ALA A 88 -15.66 -0.44 -19.19
CA ALA A 88 -15.56 0.46 -20.35
C ALA A 88 -15.16 1.91 -19.97
N GLU A 89 -15.09 2.22 -18.68
CA GLU A 89 -14.74 3.53 -18.15
C GLU A 89 -13.52 3.44 -17.24
N SER A 90 -12.68 4.47 -17.27
CA SER A 90 -11.54 4.62 -16.37
C SER A 90 -12.01 4.76 -14.92
N ARG A 91 -11.30 4.14 -13.98
CA ARG A 91 -11.60 4.20 -12.56
C ARG A 91 -10.55 5.01 -11.81
N SER A 92 -10.96 6.08 -11.15
CA SER A 92 -10.11 6.81 -10.21
C SER A 92 -10.19 6.14 -8.83
N LEU A 93 -9.03 5.79 -8.29
CA LEU A 93 -8.88 5.06 -7.04
C LEU A 93 -7.86 5.75 -6.13
N PHE A 94 -7.89 5.38 -4.86
CA PHE A 94 -7.02 5.94 -3.83
C PHE A 94 -6.33 4.79 -3.08
N LEU A 95 -5.02 4.75 -3.16
CA LEU A 95 -4.16 3.88 -2.38
C LEU A 95 -3.98 4.49 -0.99
N HIS A 96 -4.33 3.76 0.05
CA HIS A 96 -4.20 4.15 1.45
C HIS A 96 -3.18 3.28 2.16
N LEU A 97 -2.21 3.92 2.81
CA LEU A 97 -1.19 3.30 3.66
C LEU A 97 -1.38 3.80 5.10
N PRO A 98 -2.34 3.25 5.86
CA PRO A 98 -2.73 3.76 7.18
C PRO A 98 -1.68 3.55 8.29
N LYS A 99 -0.59 2.83 7.98
CA LYS A 99 0.54 2.61 8.90
C LYS A 99 1.79 3.40 8.51
N ALA A 100 1.68 4.32 7.54
CA ALA A 100 2.82 5.10 7.05
C ALA A 100 3.49 5.92 8.16
N TYR A 101 2.75 6.44 9.15
CA TYR A 101 3.34 7.22 10.25
C TYR A 101 4.38 6.50 11.13
N HIS A 102 4.51 5.17 11.02
CA HIS A 102 5.52 4.37 11.75
C HIS A 102 6.79 4.10 10.96
N VAL A 103 6.86 4.56 9.72
CA VAL A 103 7.97 4.27 8.80
C VAL A 103 8.78 5.54 8.57
N ARG A 104 10.01 5.39 8.07
CA ARG A 104 10.91 6.49 7.74
C ARG A 104 10.54 7.14 6.41
N SER A 105 10.27 6.33 5.39
CA SER A 105 9.86 6.83 4.09
C SER A 105 8.97 5.83 3.35
N ILE A 106 8.09 6.36 2.52
CA ILE A 106 7.28 5.60 1.57
C ILE A 106 7.56 6.15 0.18
N ASP A 107 7.92 5.28 -0.75
CA ASP A 107 7.95 5.60 -2.18
C ASP A 107 6.85 4.80 -2.89
N VAL A 108 6.10 5.44 -3.78
CA VAL A 108 5.05 4.83 -4.60
C VAL A 108 5.38 5.05 -6.06
N PHE A 109 5.31 3.99 -6.86
CA PHE A 109 5.52 4.03 -8.30
C PHE A 109 4.28 3.46 -8.98
N GLU A 110 3.70 4.22 -9.90
CA GLU A 110 2.61 3.79 -10.75
C GLU A 110 3.16 3.36 -12.11
N GLU A 111 2.84 2.15 -12.51
CA GLU A 111 3.24 1.59 -13.79
C GLU A 111 2.03 1.17 -14.61
N ARG A 112 2.10 1.43 -15.91
CA ARG A 112 1.15 0.90 -16.91
C ARG A 112 1.91 0.44 -18.14
N ALA A 113 1.60 -0.78 -18.60
CA ALA A 113 2.23 -1.39 -19.77
C ALA A 113 3.77 -1.29 -19.74
N ASP A 114 4.37 -1.67 -18.61
CA ASP A 114 5.82 -1.66 -18.36
C ASP A 114 6.49 -0.27 -18.48
N ASN A 115 5.71 0.81 -18.34
CA ASN A 115 6.20 2.18 -18.30
C ASN A 115 5.81 2.85 -16.98
N LEU A 116 6.78 3.52 -16.35
CA LEU A 116 6.52 4.39 -15.22
C LEU A 116 5.64 5.56 -15.65
N VAL A 117 4.48 5.68 -15.02
CA VAL A 117 3.47 6.69 -15.29
C VAL A 117 3.64 7.88 -14.36
N ASP A 118 3.79 7.58 -13.07
CA ASP A 118 3.91 8.58 -12.01
C ASP A 118 4.66 7.97 -10.83
N GLN A 119 5.22 8.84 -9.98
CA GLN A 119 5.89 8.44 -8.76
C GLN A 119 5.77 9.50 -7.68
N ALA A 120 5.75 9.05 -6.43
CA ALA A 120 5.75 9.92 -5.27
C ALA A 120 6.67 9.37 -4.18
N SER A 121 7.32 10.26 -3.45
CA SER A 121 8.12 9.92 -2.27
C SER A 121 7.67 10.77 -1.10
N VAL A 122 7.47 10.14 0.06
CA VAL A 122 7.08 10.77 1.30
C VAL A 122 8.15 10.44 2.34
N ASP A 123 8.92 11.44 2.76
CA ASP A 123 9.81 11.32 3.93
C ASP A 123 9.01 11.67 5.19
N LEU A 124 8.80 10.69 6.06
CA LEU A 124 7.98 10.84 7.25
C LEU A 124 8.68 11.63 8.36
N ASN A 125 9.97 11.92 8.24
CA ASN A 125 10.65 12.87 9.14
C ASN A 125 10.18 14.32 8.89
N ASP A 126 9.59 14.61 7.72
CA ASP A 126 9.15 15.96 7.32
C ASP A 126 7.75 15.95 6.63
N ALA A 127 6.93 14.94 6.89
CA ALA A 127 5.69 14.71 6.15
C ALA A 127 4.45 15.49 6.65
N SER A 128 4.57 16.33 7.69
CA SER A 128 3.40 16.94 8.35
C SER A 128 2.54 17.78 7.40
N ASP A 129 3.18 18.45 6.44
CA ASP A 129 2.51 19.27 5.41
C ASP A 129 2.54 18.61 4.01
N HIS A 130 2.93 17.34 3.92
CA HIS A 130 3.03 16.66 2.64
C HIS A 130 1.62 16.44 2.03
N PRO A 131 1.36 16.77 0.75
CA PRO A 131 0.02 16.74 0.16
C PRO A 131 -0.62 15.34 0.14
N LEU A 132 0.21 14.29 0.11
CA LEU A 132 -0.25 12.90 0.18
C LEU A 132 -0.46 12.41 1.61
N MET A 133 -0.15 13.21 2.63
CA MET A 133 -0.25 12.81 4.03
C MET A 133 -1.55 13.36 4.63
N TYR A 134 -2.42 12.44 5.03
CA TYR A 134 -3.66 12.77 5.71
C TYR A 134 -3.72 12.10 7.09
N ARG A 135 -3.46 12.88 8.14
CA ARG A 135 -3.60 12.47 9.55
C ARG A 135 -2.95 11.11 9.88
N GLY A 136 -1.71 10.89 9.42
CA GLY A 136 -0.98 9.65 9.67
C GLY A 136 -1.09 8.59 8.57
N THR A 137 -1.96 8.79 7.58
CA THR A 137 -2.16 7.90 6.44
C THR A 137 -1.58 8.54 5.18
N VAL A 138 -0.74 7.82 4.44
CA VAL A 138 -0.39 8.23 3.07
C VAL A 138 -1.54 7.83 2.14
N VAL A 139 -2.04 8.79 1.37
CA VAL A 139 -3.12 8.64 0.39
C VAL A 139 -2.56 9.03 -0.98
N TYR A 140 -2.44 8.05 -1.88
CA TYR A 140 -1.96 8.25 -3.24
C TYR A 140 -3.11 8.06 -4.24
N PRO A 141 -3.55 9.12 -4.96
CA PRO A 141 -4.56 9.01 -6.00
C PRO A 141 -3.95 8.42 -7.27
N PHE A 142 -4.64 7.48 -7.92
CA PHE A 142 -4.22 6.88 -9.18
C PHE A 142 -5.43 6.55 -10.05
N THR A 143 -5.20 6.23 -11.33
CA THR A 143 -6.28 5.89 -12.26
C THR A 143 -5.97 4.60 -13.02
N VAL A 144 -6.95 3.69 -13.04
CA VAL A 144 -6.89 2.47 -13.85
C VAL A 144 -7.73 2.65 -15.11
N PRO A 145 -7.12 2.82 -16.31
CA PRO A 145 -7.86 3.02 -17.54
C PRO A 145 -8.76 1.84 -17.91
N SER A 146 -9.75 2.09 -18.75
CA SER A 146 -10.65 1.06 -19.28
C SER A 146 -9.88 -0.03 -20.03
N GLY A 147 -10.06 -1.29 -19.66
CA GLY A 147 -9.44 -2.45 -20.30
C GLY A 147 -7.96 -2.64 -20.01
N GLU A 148 -7.36 -1.80 -19.16
CA GLU A 148 -5.94 -1.83 -18.84
C GLU A 148 -5.65 -2.37 -17.43
N THR A 149 -4.39 -2.65 -17.18
CA THR A 149 -3.85 -3.02 -15.88
C THR A 149 -2.88 -1.95 -15.41
N THR A 150 -3.04 -1.52 -14.15
CA THR A 150 -2.12 -0.61 -13.48
C THR A 150 -1.43 -1.36 -12.35
N SER A 151 -0.11 -1.33 -12.34
CA SER A 151 0.74 -1.90 -11.30
C SER A 151 1.19 -0.78 -10.35
N LEU A 152 1.11 -1.02 -9.05
CA LEU A 152 1.62 -0.12 -8.02
C LEU A 152 2.74 -0.82 -7.28
N TYR A 153 3.91 -0.17 -7.23
CA TYR A 153 5.03 -0.58 -6.40
C TYR A 153 5.15 0.36 -5.22
N VAL A 154 5.21 -0.19 -4.01
CA VAL A 154 5.35 0.58 -2.77
C VAL A 154 6.61 0.15 -2.06
N ARG A 155 7.58 1.05 -1.96
CA ARG A 155 8.78 0.86 -1.16
C ARG A 155 8.54 1.43 0.24
N SER A 156 8.61 0.57 1.24
CA SER A 156 8.47 0.93 2.65
C SER A 156 9.80 0.79 3.35
N HIS A 157 10.28 1.88 3.96
CA HIS A 157 11.50 1.90 4.76
C HIS A 157 11.16 2.17 6.21
N VAL A 158 11.36 1.20 7.12
CA VAL A 158 10.96 1.30 8.53
C VAL A 158 12.11 1.61 9.48
N TYR A 159 11.80 2.21 10.63
CA TYR A 159 12.76 2.41 11.71
C TYR A 159 13.08 1.14 12.49
N SER A 160 12.10 0.23 12.63
CA SER A 160 12.23 -0.92 13.53
C SER A 160 11.44 -2.14 13.07
N HIS A 161 10.11 -2.05 12.98
CA HIS A 161 9.24 -3.18 12.63
C HIS A 161 8.48 -2.89 11.35
N GLN A 162 8.42 -3.90 10.48
CA GLN A 162 7.67 -3.83 9.24
C GLN A 162 6.22 -4.20 9.49
N TRP A 163 5.41 -3.19 9.84
CA TRP A 163 3.96 -3.26 9.91
C TRP A 163 3.36 -2.58 8.69
N PHE A 164 2.81 -3.40 7.79
CA PHE A 164 2.32 -2.91 6.52
C PHE A 164 0.82 -3.12 6.41
N SER A 165 0.12 -2.13 5.87
CA SER A 165 -1.28 -2.21 5.51
C SER A 165 -1.49 -1.34 4.28
N LEU A 166 -2.11 -1.92 3.26
CA LEU A 166 -2.44 -1.32 2.00
C LEU A 166 -3.91 -1.54 1.75
N LYS A 167 -4.62 -0.45 1.48
CA LYS A 167 -6.04 -0.48 1.14
C LYS A 167 -6.25 0.34 -0.12
N ILE A 168 -7.22 -0.05 -0.94
CA ILE A 168 -7.58 0.68 -2.15
C ILE A 168 -9.06 1.01 -2.07
N TYR A 169 -9.39 2.26 -2.33
CA TYR A 169 -10.76 2.76 -2.22
C TYR A 169 -11.15 3.54 -3.47
N ASP A 170 -12.44 3.52 -3.80
CA ASP A 170 -13.02 4.58 -4.61
C ASP A 170 -13.08 5.91 -3.84
N ASP A 171 -13.53 6.95 -4.53
CA ASP A 171 -13.64 8.30 -3.98
C ASP A 171 -14.56 8.42 -2.75
N GLU A 172 -15.69 7.71 -2.74
CA GLU A 172 -16.64 7.75 -1.63
C GLU A 172 -16.08 7.02 -0.40
N GLN A 173 -15.56 5.82 -0.59
CA GLN A 173 -15.00 4.99 0.49
C GLN A 173 -13.70 5.58 1.03
N SER A 174 -12.89 6.22 0.18
CA SER A 174 -11.67 6.93 0.58
C SER A 174 -12.01 8.02 1.59
N ARG A 175 -12.98 8.90 1.27
CA ARG A 175 -13.44 9.94 2.20
C ARG A 175 -14.01 9.36 3.49
N LYS A 176 -14.85 8.32 3.41
CA LYS A 176 -15.41 7.66 4.60
C LYS A 176 -14.32 7.08 5.49
N ALA A 177 -13.30 6.43 4.93
CA ALA A 177 -12.20 5.85 5.68
C ALA A 177 -11.38 6.94 6.42
N LEU A 178 -11.13 8.07 5.76
CA LEU A 178 -10.36 9.20 6.33
C LEU A 178 -11.12 9.95 7.43
N VAL A 179 -12.45 9.99 7.37
CA VAL A 179 -13.30 10.61 8.41
C VAL A 179 -13.59 9.61 9.55
N GLY A 180 -13.88 8.36 9.21
CA GLY A 180 -14.33 7.31 10.13
C GLY A 180 -13.24 6.80 11.07
N GLY A 181 -11.97 6.79 10.66
CA GLY A 181 -10.84 6.34 11.49
C GLY A 181 -10.59 7.16 12.76
N HIS A 182 -11.35 8.23 13.02
CA HIS A 182 -11.19 9.11 14.19
C HIS A 182 -12.46 9.30 15.03
N LEU A 183 -13.61 8.74 14.62
CA LEU A 183 -14.83 8.83 15.43
C LEU A 183 -14.68 8.13 16.79
N ASP A 184 -13.80 7.13 16.88
CA ASP A 184 -13.50 6.44 18.14
C ASP A 184 -12.73 7.31 19.17
N ILE A 185 -12.04 8.37 18.72
CA ILE A 185 -11.34 9.31 19.62
C ILE A 185 -12.27 10.45 20.04
N ALA A 186 -13.10 10.96 19.13
CA ALA A 186 -14.05 12.03 19.43
C ALA A 186 -15.14 11.58 20.43
N LEU A 187 -15.57 10.31 20.36
CA LEU A 187 -16.52 9.74 21.32
C LEU A 187 -15.91 9.57 22.72
N LEU A 188 -14.60 9.31 22.84
CA LEU A 188 -13.96 9.17 24.16
C LEU A 188 -13.79 10.51 24.89
N VAL A 189 -13.60 11.61 24.15
CA VAL A 189 -13.50 12.97 24.74
C VAL A 189 -14.88 13.50 25.14
N GLY A 190 -15.93 13.17 24.38
CA GLY A 190 -17.30 13.56 24.71
C GLY A 190 -17.87 12.88 25.97
N MET A 191 -17.38 11.70 26.34
CA MET A 191 -17.86 10.96 27.51
C MET A 191 -17.25 11.42 28.85
N ASN A 192 -16.16 12.20 28.84
CA ASN A 192 -15.52 12.70 30.07
C ASN A 192 -15.88 14.15 30.43
N VAL A 193 -16.65 14.87 29.60
CA VAL A 193 -17.10 16.26 29.87
C VAL A 193 -18.59 16.31 30.27
N GLY A 194 -19.26 15.16 30.39
CA GLY A 194 -20.69 15.05 30.68
C GLY A 194 -21.11 15.12 32.15
N THR A 195 -20.18 15.20 33.11
CA THR A 195 -20.52 15.23 34.55
C THR A 195 -19.88 16.41 35.27
N GLY A 196 -20.64 17.49 35.39
CA GLY A 196 -20.58 18.34 36.58
C GLY A 196 -20.19 19.80 36.39
N VAL A 197 -20.99 20.58 35.64
CA VAL A 197 -21.21 21.99 35.96
C VAL A 197 -22.67 22.34 35.68
N LEU A 198 -23.52 22.29 36.71
CA LEU A 198 -24.81 22.99 36.71
C LEU A 198 -24.64 24.24 37.57
N LEU A 199 -24.60 25.39 36.90
CA LEU A 199 -24.79 26.72 37.46
C LEU A 199 -26.28 27.11 37.34
N PRO A 200 -26.74 28.17 38.04
CA PRO A 200 -27.82 28.12 39.01
C PRO A 200 -29.20 28.43 38.40
N ASP A 201 -30.26 28.02 39.09
CA ASP A 201 -31.63 28.39 38.74
C ASP A 201 -32.25 29.32 39.82
N PHE A 202 -32.75 30.46 39.37
CA PHE A 202 -33.43 31.48 40.14
C PHE A 202 -34.94 31.40 39.84
N SER A 203 -35.78 31.05 40.81
CA SER A 203 -37.11 31.65 41.10
C SER A 203 -37.76 30.83 42.24
N ASN A 204 -38.11 31.37 43.41
CA ASN A 204 -39.08 32.39 43.84
C ASN A 204 -40.32 31.75 44.48
N SER A 205 -40.44 31.90 45.81
CA SER A 205 -41.67 32.00 46.64
C SER A 205 -41.19 31.86 48.11
N GLY A 206 -41.52 32.69 49.09
CA GLY A 206 -42.63 33.60 49.28
C GLY A 206 -43.20 33.32 50.67
N TRP A 207 -43.14 34.30 51.56
CA TRP A 207 -43.91 34.47 52.81
C TRP A 207 -43.42 33.85 54.13
N THR A 208 -43.57 34.72 55.14
CA THR A 208 -43.38 34.66 56.61
C THR A 208 -41.97 34.58 57.16
#